data_AF-A0A4U1AGM0-F1
#
_entry.id   AF-A0A4U1AGM0-F1
#
_cell.length_a   1.000
_cell.length_b   1.000
_cell.length_c   1.000
_cell.angle_alpha   90.00
_cell.angle_beta   90.00
_cell.angle_gamma   90.00
#
_symmetry.space_group_name_H-M   'P 1'
#
loop_
_entity.id
_entity.type
_entity.pdbx_description
1 polymer ?
#
loop_
_entity_poly.entity_id
_entity_poly.type
_entity_poly.pdbx_seq_one_letter_code
_entity_poly.pdbx_strand_id
1 'polypeptide(L)'
;MKEKKPKKTIQAEKREQAMIEGILEGSPDGIGVVVVRLECGCRKMAAVSKEGDPASEIIMYRDQAQSICDKCKEDNGSFMRTRESFIHWVEPAPSAEKQKEISLKVLGSSTAH
;
A
#
# COMPACT_ATOMS: atom_id res chain seq x y z
N MET A 1 21.53 -5.86 -27.03
CA MET A 1 20.72 -6.27 -25.86
C MET A 1 20.21 -5.01 -25.18
N LYS A 2 18.89 -4.82 -25.05
CA LYS A 2 18.34 -3.62 -24.40
C LYS A 2 18.46 -3.76 -22.89
N GLU A 3 19.32 -2.95 -22.28
CA GLU A 3 19.55 -2.91 -20.84
C GLU A 3 18.25 -2.52 -20.12
N LYS A 4 17.73 -3.43 -19.30
CA LYS A 4 16.55 -3.16 -18.45
C LYS A 4 17.01 -2.23 -17.32
N LYS A 5 16.60 -0.96 -17.40
CA LYS A 5 16.84 0.02 -16.31
C LYS A 5 16.36 -0.55 -14.96
N PRO A 6 17.13 -0.39 -13.88
CA PRO A 6 16.72 -0.86 -12.56
C PRO A 6 15.42 -0.16 -12.15
N LYS A 7 14.39 -0.95 -11.84
CA LYS A 7 13.14 -0.42 -11.26
C LYS A 7 13.51 0.22 -9.92
N LYS A 8 13.35 1.54 -9.78
CA LYS A 8 13.42 2.21 -8.48
C LYS A 8 12.48 1.47 -7.52
N THR A 9 13.03 0.90 -6.46
CA THR A 9 12.25 0.30 -5.38
C THR A 9 11.45 1.42 -4.73
N ILE A 10 10.13 1.44 -4.93
CA ILE A 10 9.24 2.38 -4.24
C ILE A 10 9.22 1.95 -2.78
N GLN A 11 9.60 2.86 -1.89
CA GLN A 11 9.67 2.62 -0.44
C GLN A 11 8.73 3.56 0.31
N ALA A 12 8.35 3.14 1.51
CA ALA A 12 7.57 3.96 2.41
C ALA A 12 8.38 5.19 2.82
N GLU A 13 7.75 6.35 2.83
CA GLU A 13 8.34 7.58 3.36
C GLU A 13 8.40 7.50 4.90
N LYS A 14 9.33 8.22 5.52
CA LYS A 14 9.48 8.27 6.99
C LYS A 14 8.16 8.58 7.73
N ARG A 15 7.27 9.35 7.10
CA ARG A 15 5.94 9.69 7.63
C ARG A 15 4.92 8.57 7.49
N GLU A 16 5.07 7.70 6.50
CA GLU A 16 4.24 6.52 6.31
C GLU A 16 4.65 5.43 7.31
N GLN A 17 5.93 5.38 7.70
CA GLN A 17 6.45 4.36 8.61
C GLN A 17 5.73 4.29 9.96
N ALA A 18 5.48 5.43 10.62
CA ALA A 18 4.75 5.46 11.90
C ALA A 18 3.31 4.93 11.76
N MET A 19 2.65 5.22 10.62
CA MET A 19 1.31 4.71 10.34
C MET A 19 1.33 3.21 10.05
N ILE A 20 2.34 2.74 9.31
CA ILE A 20 2.56 1.32 9.02
C ILE A 20 2.75 0.53 10.32
N GLU A 21 3.59 1.02 11.21
CA GLU A 21 3.84 0.41 12.53
C GLU A 21 2.54 0.35 13.36
N GLY A 22 1.79 1.45 13.44
CA GLY A 22 0.50 1.47 14.17
C GLY A 22 -0.56 0.53 13.58
N ILE A 23 -0.62 0.40 12.25
CA ILE A 23 -1.52 -0.57 11.58
C ILE A 23 -1.14 -2.00 11.95
N LEU A 24 0.15 -2.33 11.92
CA LEU A 24 0.64 -3.68 12.21
C LEU A 24 0.51 -4.04 13.69
N GLU A 25 0.69 -3.08 14.60
CA GLU A 25 0.44 -3.29 16.03
C GLU A 25 -1.00 -3.75 16.29
N GLY A 26 -1.97 -3.20 15.56
CA GLY A 26 -3.38 -3.62 15.62
C GLY A 26 -3.72 -4.86 14.79
N SER A 27 -2.78 -5.40 14.01
CA SER A 27 -3.04 -6.44 13.00
C SER A 27 -2.05 -7.60 13.13
N PRO A 28 -2.24 -8.53 14.07
CA PRO A 28 -1.27 -9.57 14.40
C PRO A 28 -0.97 -10.53 13.23
N ASP A 29 -1.92 -10.70 12.30
CA ASP A 29 -1.74 -11.54 11.11
C ASP A 29 -1.10 -10.77 9.93
N GLY A 30 -0.84 -9.48 10.10
CA GLY A 30 -0.25 -8.60 9.10
C GLY A 30 1.23 -8.88 8.88
N ILE A 31 1.61 -9.27 7.67
CA ILE A 31 3.00 -9.49 7.27
C ILE A 31 3.58 -8.34 6.42
N GLY A 32 2.77 -7.30 6.23
CA GLY A 32 3.11 -6.11 5.48
C GLY A 32 1.90 -5.19 5.39
N VAL A 33 2.13 -3.97 4.91
CA VAL A 33 1.08 -2.96 4.72
C VAL A 33 1.04 -2.55 3.26
N VAL A 34 -0.14 -2.67 2.63
CA VAL A 34 -0.36 -2.09 1.32
C VAL A 34 -0.46 -0.58 1.47
N VAL A 35 0.25 0.15 0.62
CA VAL A 35 0.23 1.61 0.57
C VAL A 35 -0.22 2.03 -0.82
N VAL A 36 -1.32 2.77 -0.89
CA VAL A 36 -1.86 3.36 -2.12
C VAL A 36 -1.84 4.88 -1.99
N ARG A 37 -1.05 5.54 -2.83
CA ARG A 37 -0.97 7.00 -2.91
C ARG A 37 -1.91 7.50 -3.99
N LEU A 38 -2.82 8.40 -3.63
CA LEU A 38 -3.77 9.01 -4.55
C LEU A 38 -3.23 10.33 -5.09
N GLU A 39 -3.64 10.72 -6.29
CA GLU A 39 -3.22 11.97 -6.94
C GLU A 39 -3.55 13.23 -6.12
N CYS A 40 -4.58 13.18 -5.27
CA CYS A 40 -4.96 14.28 -4.39
C CYS A 40 -4.12 14.37 -3.10
N GLY A 41 -3.07 13.56 -2.96
CA GLY A 41 -2.19 13.50 -1.80
C GLY A 41 -2.77 12.74 -0.60
N CYS A 42 -3.95 12.14 -0.75
CA CYS A 42 -4.46 11.19 0.24
C CYS A 42 -3.79 9.83 0.06
N ARG A 43 -3.67 9.07 1.13
CA ARG A 43 -3.09 7.73 1.16
C ARG A 43 -4.11 6.76 1.72
N LYS A 44 -4.19 5.56 1.15
CA LYS A 44 -4.91 4.42 1.72
C LYS A 44 -3.92 3.36 2.14
N MET A 45 -4.12 2.80 3.32
CA MET A 45 -3.28 1.76 3.87
C MET A 45 -4.10 0.66 4.53
N ALA A 46 -3.64 -0.57 4.44
CA ALA A 46 -4.20 -1.70 5.16
C ALA A 46 -3.12 -2.78 5.39
N ALA A 47 -3.19 -3.50 6.50
CA ALA A 47 -2.37 -4.68 6.71
C ALA A 47 -2.78 -5.79 5.73
N VAL A 48 -1.81 -6.60 5.33
CA VAL A 48 -1.99 -7.73 4.41
C VAL A 48 -1.51 -9.00 5.09
N SER A 49 -2.31 -10.06 5.02
CA SER A 49 -1.99 -11.37 5.58
C SER A 49 -1.04 -12.17 4.70
N LYS A 50 -0.52 -13.29 5.22
CA LYS A 50 0.28 -14.28 4.48
C LYS A 50 -0.41 -14.88 3.24
N GLU A 51 -1.73 -14.80 3.19
CA GLU A 51 -2.56 -15.28 2.09
C GLU A 51 -2.88 -14.17 1.08
N GLY A 52 -2.45 -12.94 1.36
CA GLY A 52 -2.75 -11.76 0.56
C GLY A 52 -4.17 -11.24 0.74
N ASP A 53 -4.78 -11.52 1.89
CA ASP A 53 -6.09 -10.99 2.29
C ASP A 53 -5.90 -9.78 3.22
N PRO A 54 -6.89 -8.86 3.30
CA PRO A 54 -6.84 -7.78 4.27
C PRO A 54 -6.74 -8.32 5.70
N ALA A 55 -5.73 -7.86 6.45
CA ALA A 55 -5.54 -8.17 7.87
C ALA A 55 -5.95 -7.00 8.79
N SER A 56 -6.43 -5.90 8.21
CA SER A 56 -6.95 -4.73 8.92
C SER A 56 -8.06 -4.05 8.12
N GLU A 57 -8.79 -3.16 8.78
CA GLU A 57 -9.60 -2.15 8.10
C GLU A 57 -8.74 -1.23 7.21
N ILE A 58 -9.35 -0.65 6.18
CA ILE A 58 -8.67 0.34 5.33
C ILE A 58 -8.61 1.68 6.07
N ILE A 59 -7.39 2.15 6.32
CA ILE A 59 -7.15 3.47 6.88
C ILE A 59 -6.84 4.45 5.75
N MET A 60 -7.54 5.58 5.75
CA MET A 60 -7.28 6.68 4.83
C MET A 60 -6.87 7.92 5.57
N TYR A 61 -5.80 8.57 5.12
CA TYR A 61 -5.34 9.83 5.70
C TYR A 61 -4.69 10.72 4.66
N ARG A 62 -4.40 11.96 5.04
CA ARG A 62 -3.70 12.93 4.21
C ARG A 62 -2.59 13.57 5.03
N ASP A 63 -1.39 13.61 4.47
CA ASP A 63 -0.23 14.17 5.15
C ASP A 63 -0.48 15.65 5.50
N GLN A 64 -0.12 16.04 6.73
CA GLN A 64 -0.27 17.40 7.26
C GLN A 64 -1.70 17.96 7.27
N ALA A 65 -2.72 17.11 7.20
CA ALA A 65 -4.12 17.53 7.26
C ALA A 65 -4.84 16.86 8.42
N GLN A 66 -5.77 17.60 9.03
CA GLN A 66 -6.65 17.06 10.08
C GLN A 66 -7.71 16.09 9.53
N SER A 67 -7.95 16.11 8.21
CA SER A 67 -8.96 15.26 7.56
C SER A 67 -8.59 14.90 6.13
N ILE A 68 -9.23 13.84 5.62
CA ILE A 68 -9.21 13.47 4.19
C ILE A 68 -9.85 14.57 3.33
N CYS A 69 -9.47 14.67 2.05
CA CYS A 69 -10.05 15.67 1.15
C CYS A 69 -11.49 15.32 0.74
N ASP A 70 -12.27 16.32 0.31
CA ASP A 70 -13.70 16.13 0.02
C ASP A 70 -13.95 15.11 -1.08
N LYS A 71 -13.12 15.11 -2.14
CA LYS A 71 -13.18 14.07 -3.18
C LYS A 71 -13.07 12.65 -2.62
N CYS A 72 -12.18 12.44 -1.65
CA CYS A 72 -12.03 11.13 -1.01
C CYS A 72 -13.16 10.80 -0.03
N LYS A 73 -13.85 11.81 0.53
CA LYS A 73 -15.09 11.57 1.28
C LYS A 73 -16.23 11.14 0.36
N GLU A 74 -16.26 11.67 -0.86
CA GLU A 74 -17.29 11.37 -1.87
C GLU A 74 -17.10 10.00 -2.53
N ASP A 75 -15.90 9.70 -3.03
CA ASP A 75 -15.64 8.49 -3.82
C ASP A 75 -14.88 7.39 -3.05
N ASN A 76 -14.73 7.60 -1.74
CA ASN A 76 -13.93 6.75 -0.85
C ASN A 76 -12.51 6.50 -1.40
N GLY A 77 -11.88 7.49 -2.02
CA GLY A 77 -10.54 7.43 -2.59
C GLY A 77 -10.41 6.46 -3.78
N SER A 78 -11.27 6.62 -4.79
CA SER A 78 -11.38 5.71 -5.95
C SER A 78 -10.04 5.18 -6.48
N PHE A 79 -9.98 3.88 -6.76
CA PHE A 79 -8.79 3.21 -7.30
C PHE A 79 -8.30 3.81 -8.62
N MET A 80 -9.21 4.38 -9.42
CA MET A 80 -8.89 5.07 -10.67
C MET A 80 -7.98 6.29 -10.47
N ARG A 81 -7.88 6.82 -9.24
CA ARG A 81 -7.03 7.96 -8.87
C ARG A 81 -5.71 7.54 -8.22
N THR A 82 -5.36 6.26 -8.32
CA THR A 82 -4.10 5.71 -7.79
C THR A 82 -2.93 6.23 -8.60
N ARG A 83 -2.04 6.95 -7.94
CA ARG A 83 -0.77 7.41 -8.52
C ARG A 83 0.33 6.38 -8.35
N GLU A 84 0.42 5.78 -7.16
CA GLU A 84 1.42 4.76 -6.83
C GLU A 84 0.80 3.74 -5.87
N SER A 85 1.18 2.48 -5.99
CA SER A 85 0.83 1.45 -5.03
C SER A 85 1.96 0.44 -4.85
N PHE A 86 2.18 0.01 -3.61
CA PHE A 86 3.20 -0.96 -3.26
C PHE A 86 2.84 -1.63 -1.92
N ILE A 87 3.53 -2.72 -1.59
CA ILE A 87 3.44 -3.34 -0.27
C ILE A 87 4.75 -3.07 0.46
N HIS A 88 4.64 -2.51 1.66
CA HIS A 88 5.74 -2.42 2.60
C HIS A 88 5.79 -3.71 3.43
N TRP A 89 6.75 -4.57 3.14
CA TRP A 89 6.97 -5.82 3.87
C TRP A 89 7.72 -5.55 5.16
N VAL A 90 7.30 -6.19 6.24
CA VAL A 90 8.02 -6.17 7.53
C VAL A 90 8.70 -7.50 7.80
N GLU A 91 9.74 -7.48 8.63
CA GLU A 91 10.47 -8.70 8.96
C GLU A 91 9.73 -9.57 9.98
N PRO A 92 9.73 -10.91 9.80
CA PRO A 92 10.34 -11.64 8.70
C PRO A 92 9.49 -11.56 7.42
N ALA A 93 10.08 -11.01 6.35
CA ALA A 93 9.39 -10.85 5.09
C ALA A 93 9.23 -12.21 4.38
N PRO A 94 8.12 -12.44 3.65
CA PRO A 94 7.95 -13.66 2.89
C PRO A 94 8.95 -13.73 1.73
N SER A 95 9.14 -14.92 1.15
CA SER A 95 10.04 -15.12 0.00
C SER A 95 9.65 -14.23 -1.19
N ALA A 96 10.62 -13.92 -2.07
CA ALA A 96 10.36 -13.08 -3.24
C ALA A 96 9.25 -13.61 -4.16
N GLU A 97 9.14 -14.94 -4.28
CA GLU A 97 8.05 -15.59 -5.01
C GLU A 97 6.70 -15.31 -4.35
N LYS A 98 6.63 -15.49 -3.02
CA LYS A 98 5.40 -15.25 -2.26
C LYS A 98 5.01 -13.77 -2.23
N GLN A 99 5.98 -12.86 -2.12
CA GLN A 99 5.75 -11.42 -2.24
C GLN A 99 5.12 -11.09 -3.60
N LYS A 100 5.59 -11.71 -4.68
CA LYS A 100 5.05 -11.49 -6.03
C LYS A 100 3.62 -12.00 -6.16
N GLU A 101 3.32 -13.19 -5.64
CA GLU A 101 1.96 -13.75 -5.61
C GLU A 101 1.00 -12.85 -4.85
N ILE A 102 1.37 -12.45 -3.63
CA ILE A 102 0.54 -11.57 -2.81
C ILE A 102 0.37 -10.20 -3.48
N SER A 103 1.44 -9.64 -4.03
CA SER A 103 1.38 -8.35 -4.73
C SER A 103 0.39 -8.40 -5.90
N LEU A 104 0.38 -9.48 -6.68
CA LEU A 104 -0.57 -9.66 -7.78
C LEU A 104 -2.02 -9.77 -7.29
N LYS A 105 -2.25 -10.47 -6.17
CA LYS A 105 -3.59 -10.60 -5.56
C LYS A 105 -4.10 -9.25 -5.00
N VAL A 106 -3.24 -8.53 -4.29
CA VAL A 106 -3.61 -7.31 -3.55
C VAL A 106 -3.66 -6.08 -4.44
N LEU A 107 -2.65 -5.88 -5.29
CA LEU A 107 -2.53 -4.69 -6.15
C LEU A 107 -3.18 -4.92 -7.53
N GLY A 108 -3.57 -6.16 -7.83
CA GLY A 108 -3.94 -6.59 -9.17
C GLY A 108 -2.71 -6.81 -10.07
N SER A 109 -2.94 -7.44 -11.21
CA SER A 109 -1.99 -7.35 -12.32
C SER A 109 -2.11 -5.96 -12.93
N SER A 110 -1.00 -5.25 -13.12
CA SER A 110 -0.98 -4.02 -13.90
C SER A 110 -1.33 -4.31 -15.37
N THR A 111 -2.61 -4.43 -15.68
CA THR A 111 -3.10 -4.15 -17.02
C THR A 111 -3.03 -2.64 -17.15
N ALA A 112 -1.97 -2.17 -17.82
CA ALA A 112 -1.93 -0.83 -18.35
C ALA A 112 -3.26 -0.56 -19.05
N HIS A 113 -4.04 0.38 -18.51
CA HIS A 113 -5.13 1.00 -19.23
C HIS A 113 -4.57 2.19 -20.02
#